data_AF-A0A0G1I050-F1
#
_entry.id   AF-A0A0G1I050-F1
#
_cell.length_a   1.000
_cell.length_b   1.000
_cell.length_c   1.000
_cell.angle_alpha   90.00
_cell.angle_beta   90.00
_cell.angle_gamma   90.00
#
_symmetry.space_group_name_H-M   'P 1'
#
loop_
_entity.id
_entity.type
_entity.pdbx_description
1 polymer ?
#
loop_
_entity_poly.entity_id
_entity_poly.type
_entity_poly.pdbx_seq_one_letter_code
_entity_poly.pdbx_strand_id
1 'polypeptide(L)'
;MSGGRLAFVSEGGYGMVTQAEYDDIAESMVSSYQRLKKADTEEKIFTSVEVISSVEEAERKVRRGEINILVFLTRGQVQNARRIKTAYPYVKVAILTGLIPDDEIIWVSKAWQLETIRDIFINF
;
A
#
# COMPACT_ATOMS: atom_id res chain seq x y z
N MET A 1 20.30 3.64 4.83
CA MET A 1 19.18 3.01 4.10
C MET A 1 18.11 4.07 3.91
N SER A 2 17.76 4.40 2.67
CA SER A 2 16.71 5.38 2.36
C SER A 2 15.33 4.85 2.77
N GLY A 3 14.46 5.72 3.29
CA GLY A 3 13.10 5.35 3.69
C GLY A 3 12.24 4.80 2.54
N GLY A 4 11.10 4.20 2.88
CA GLY A 4 10.19 3.61 1.91
C GLY A 4 9.51 4.64 1.01
N ARG A 5 9.22 4.28 -0.23
CA ARG A 5 8.42 5.07 -1.18
C ARG A 5 7.15 4.28 -1.45
N LEU A 6 6.09 4.70 -0.76
CA LEU A 6 4.81 4.01 -0.65
C LEU A 6 3.80 4.61 -1.62
N ALA A 7 3.06 3.75 -2.32
CA ALA A 7 1.90 4.15 -3.08
C ALA A 7 0.69 3.29 -2.74
N PHE A 8 -0.45 3.94 -2.66
CA PHE A 8 -1.77 3.32 -2.60
C PHE A 8 -2.39 3.32 -3.99
N VAL A 9 -2.97 2.20 -4.40
CA VAL A 9 -3.70 2.08 -5.68
C VAL A 9 -5.19 2.06 -5.39
N SER A 10 -5.92 3.03 -5.96
CA SER A 10 -7.36 3.17 -5.81
C SER A 10 -8.20 2.65 -6.97
N GLU A 11 -7.57 2.10 -8.02
CA GLU A 11 -8.31 1.46 -9.11
C GLU A 11 -9.03 0.20 -8.63
N GLY A 12 -10.35 0.08 -8.79
CA GLY A 12 -11.09 -1.16 -8.54
C GLY A 12 -12.47 -0.94 -7.94
N GLY A 13 -13.01 -2.00 -7.34
CA GLY A 13 -14.32 -1.95 -6.69
C GLY A 13 -14.25 -1.46 -5.24
N TYR A 14 -15.09 -0.49 -4.91
CA TYR A 14 -15.27 0.07 -3.55
C TYR A 14 -16.22 -0.77 -2.68
N GLY A 15 -16.91 -1.75 -3.25
CA GLY A 15 -17.89 -2.58 -2.54
C GLY A 15 -19.08 -1.80 -2.02
N MET A 16 -19.23 -1.69 -0.69
CA MET A 16 -20.38 -1.04 -0.04
C MET A 16 -20.16 0.43 0.31
N VAL A 17 -18.92 0.93 0.25
CA VAL A 17 -18.63 2.35 0.52
C VAL A 17 -18.74 3.19 -0.74
N THR A 18 -19.14 4.44 -0.58
CA THR A 18 -19.14 5.42 -1.67
C THR A 18 -17.71 5.83 -2.03
N GLN A 19 -17.53 6.40 -3.22
CA GLN A 19 -16.24 6.91 -3.65
C GLN A 19 -15.72 8.03 -2.72
N ALA A 20 -16.59 8.91 -2.24
CA ALA A 20 -16.19 10.00 -1.33
C ALA A 20 -15.69 9.47 0.02
N GLU A 21 -16.41 8.51 0.63
CA GLU A 21 -15.97 7.88 1.88
C GLU A 21 -14.64 7.16 1.70
N TYR A 22 -14.45 6.51 0.55
CA TYR A 22 -13.20 5.86 0.23
C TYR A 22 -12.05 6.86 0.07
N ASP A 23 -12.28 7.98 -0.62
CA ASP A 23 -11.28 9.04 -0.79
C ASP A 23 -10.86 9.64 0.56
N ASP A 24 -11.80 9.89 1.46
CA ASP A 24 -11.55 10.36 2.82
C ASP A 24 -10.68 9.36 3.62
N ILE A 25 -10.98 8.06 3.51
CA ILE A 25 -10.20 7.02 4.16
C ILE A 25 -8.79 6.93 3.58
N ALA A 26 -8.66 6.97 2.24
CA ALA A 26 -7.38 6.93 1.57
C ALA A 26 -6.51 8.14 1.98
N GLU A 27 -7.10 9.34 2.07
CA GLU A 27 -6.41 10.55 2.53
C GLU A 27 -5.98 10.42 4.00
N SER A 28 -6.85 9.91 4.87
CA SER A 28 -6.54 9.64 6.27
C SER A 28 -5.37 8.66 6.43
N MET A 29 -5.36 7.58 5.64
CA MET A 29 -4.23 6.64 5.59
C MET A 29 -2.95 7.35 5.16
N VAL A 30 -2.94 8.03 4.00
CA VAL A 30 -1.76 8.76 3.51
C VAL A 30 -1.20 9.67 4.59
N SER A 31 -2.06 10.45 5.24
CA SER A 31 -1.65 11.37 6.30
C SER A 31 -1.02 10.65 7.50
N SER A 32 -1.55 9.48 7.87
CA SER A 32 -1.02 8.65 8.95
C SER A 32 0.36 8.10 8.57
N TYR A 33 0.52 7.53 7.37
CA TYR A 33 1.79 6.97 6.90
C TYR A 33 2.88 8.03 6.72
N GLN A 34 2.53 9.26 6.32
CA GLN A 34 3.50 10.35 6.19
C GLN A 34 4.05 10.85 7.53
N ARG A 35 3.32 10.61 8.64
CA ARG A 35 3.69 11.01 10.00
C ARG A 35 4.47 9.93 10.74
N LEU A 36 4.47 8.69 10.24
CA LEU A 36 5.16 7.57 10.87
C LEU A 36 6.69 7.78 10.92
N LYS A 37 7.23 7.72 12.15
CA LYS A 37 8.66 7.82 12.46
C LYS A 37 9.20 6.47 12.93
N LYS A 38 10.49 6.22 12.74
CA LYS A 38 11.16 5.04 13.33
C LYS A 38 11.25 5.22 14.85
N ALA A 39 11.06 4.15 15.61
CA ALA A 39 11.01 4.19 17.07
C ALA A 39 12.22 4.91 17.72
N ASP A 40 13.41 4.77 17.12
CA ASP A 40 14.67 5.24 17.70
C ASP A 40 15.25 6.50 17.03
N THR A 41 14.54 7.09 16.06
CA THR A 41 15.03 8.29 15.35
C THR A 41 13.89 9.21 14.95
N GLU A 42 14.12 10.51 14.86
CA GLU A 42 13.13 11.43 14.25
C GLU A 42 12.96 11.24 12.73
N GLU A 43 13.69 10.30 12.13
CA GLU A 43 13.61 9.97 10.71
C GLU A 43 12.26 9.31 10.37
N LYS A 44 11.66 9.77 9.28
CA LYS A 44 10.44 9.18 8.73
C LYS A 44 10.69 7.76 8.23
N ILE A 45 9.70 6.88 8.40
CA ILE A 45 9.71 5.54 7.83
C ILE A 45 9.61 5.62 6.30
N PHE A 46 8.78 6.53 5.80
CA PHE A 46 8.54 6.75 4.37
C PHE A 46 9.07 8.11 3.93
N THR A 47 9.81 8.14 2.82
CA THR A 47 10.26 9.38 2.18
C THR A 47 9.18 9.98 1.29
N SER A 48 8.28 9.16 0.76
CA SER A 48 7.10 9.60 -0.01
C SER A 48 5.93 8.65 0.20
N VAL A 49 4.73 9.21 0.16
CA VAL A 49 3.45 8.49 0.21
C VAL A 49 2.51 9.19 -0.78
N GLU A 50 1.90 8.43 -1.69
CA GLU A 50 0.96 8.94 -2.69
C GLU A 50 -0.20 7.98 -2.96
N VAL A 51 -1.28 8.49 -3.56
CA VAL A 51 -2.41 7.71 -4.07
C VAL A 51 -2.37 7.77 -5.60
N ILE A 52 -2.50 6.62 -6.23
CA ILE A 52 -2.46 6.44 -7.68
C ILE A 52 -3.78 5.82 -8.12
N SER A 53 -4.43 6.45 -9.08
CA SER A 53 -5.77 6.05 -9.54
C SER A 53 -5.78 4.91 -10.55
N SER A 54 -4.61 4.47 -11.05
CA SER A 54 -4.50 3.35 -11.98
C SER A 54 -3.36 2.38 -11.66
N VAL A 55 -3.61 1.08 -11.85
CA VAL A 55 -2.63 0.00 -11.75
C VAL A 55 -1.50 0.20 -12.75
N GLU A 56 -1.83 0.66 -13.96
CA GLU A 56 -0.84 0.90 -15.02
C GLU A 56 0.14 2.02 -14.68
N GLU A 57 -0.34 3.11 -14.07
CA GLU A 57 0.54 4.17 -13.59
C GLU A 57 1.41 3.70 -12.42
N ALA A 58 0.82 2.97 -11.48
CA ALA A 58 1.56 2.40 -10.35
C ALA A 58 2.69 1.48 -10.84
N GLU A 59 2.41 0.62 -11.81
CA GLU A 59 3.41 -0.26 -12.42
C GLU A 59 4.50 0.53 -13.15
N ARG A 60 4.14 1.62 -13.85
CA ARG A 60 5.10 2.50 -14.51
C ARG A 60 6.08 3.13 -13.51
N LYS A 61 5.57 3.62 -12.38
CA LYS A 61 6.38 4.20 -11.30
C LYS A 61 7.23 3.15 -10.58
N VAL A 62 6.70 1.94 -10.37
CA VAL A 62 7.47 0.78 -9.90
C VAL A 62 8.65 0.49 -10.83
N ARG A 63 8.41 0.41 -12.14
CA ARG A 63 9.44 0.13 -13.15
C ARG A 63 10.53 1.20 -13.18
N ARG A 64 10.17 2.47 -12.95
CA ARG A 64 11.13 3.59 -12.83
C ARG A 64 11.86 3.62 -11.49
N GLY A 65 11.52 2.73 -10.57
CA GLY A 65 12.09 2.69 -9.23
C GLY A 65 11.69 3.88 -8.38
N GLU A 66 10.55 4.53 -8.68
CA GLU A 66 9.98 5.63 -7.89
C GLU A 66 9.21 5.09 -6.68
N ILE A 67 8.69 3.86 -6.78
CA ILE A 67 7.93 3.16 -5.74
C ILE A 67 8.64 1.84 -5.40
N ASN A 68 8.74 1.52 -4.11
CA ASN A 68 9.22 0.22 -3.64
C ASN A 68 8.24 -0.50 -2.70
N ILE A 69 7.14 0.16 -2.32
CA ILE A 69 6.03 -0.41 -1.56
C ILE A 69 4.72 -0.02 -2.24
N LEU A 70 3.91 -1.01 -2.60
CA LEU A 70 2.64 -0.84 -3.29
C LEU A 70 1.52 -1.49 -2.48
N VAL A 71 0.44 -0.76 -2.25
CA VAL A 71 -0.73 -1.22 -1.51
C VAL A 71 -1.96 -1.06 -2.38
N PHE A 72 -2.67 -2.16 -2.64
CA PHE A 72 -3.97 -2.11 -3.30
C PHE A 72 -5.07 -1.99 -2.25
N LEU A 73 -5.92 -0.98 -2.36
CA LEU A 73 -6.96 -0.66 -1.38
C LEU A 73 -8.37 -1.09 -1.83
N THR A 74 -8.49 -1.63 -3.04
CA THR A 74 -9.77 -1.97 -3.69
C THR A 74 -9.90 -3.48 -3.97
N ARG A 75 -11.14 -3.93 -4.16
CA ARG A 75 -11.43 -5.32 -4.56
C ARG A 75 -10.96 -5.63 -5.98
N GLY A 76 -10.67 -6.91 -6.22
CA GLY A 76 -10.35 -7.44 -7.55
C GLY A 76 -8.87 -7.34 -7.95
N GLN A 77 -8.01 -6.79 -7.09
CA GLN A 77 -6.62 -6.49 -7.45
C GLN A 77 -5.63 -7.63 -7.20
N VAL A 78 -6.07 -8.80 -6.73
CA VAL A 78 -5.19 -9.93 -6.40
C VAL A 78 -4.32 -10.37 -7.57
N GLN A 79 -4.90 -10.46 -8.77
CA GLN A 79 -4.14 -10.88 -9.94
C GLN A 79 -3.11 -9.83 -10.35
N ASN A 80 -3.48 -8.54 -10.31
CA ASN A 80 -2.58 -7.43 -10.61
C ASN A 80 -1.43 -7.35 -9.60
N ALA A 81 -1.72 -7.49 -8.31
CA ALA A 81 -0.73 -7.53 -7.24
C ALA A 81 0.27 -8.68 -7.44
N ARG A 82 -0.21 -9.89 -7.73
CA ARG A 82 0.64 -11.06 -8.03
C ARG A 82 1.49 -10.85 -9.28
N ARG A 83 0.91 -10.31 -10.34
CA ARG A 83 1.59 -10.01 -11.61
C ARG A 83 2.74 -9.02 -11.39
N ILE A 84 2.46 -7.88 -10.75
CA ILE A 84 3.46 -6.85 -10.44
C ILE A 84 4.56 -7.42 -9.54
N LYS A 85 4.21 -8.18 -8.50
CA LYS A 85 5.21 -8.80 -7.62
C LYS A 85 6.12 -9.79 -8.36
N THR A 86 5.56 -10.55 -9.29
CA THR A 86 6.32 -11.52 -10.11
C THR A 86 7.28 -10.80 -11.05
N ALA A 87 6.83 -9.72 -11.69
CA ALA A 87 7.64 -8.91 -12.60
C ALA A 87 8.71 -8.08 -11.87
N TYR A 88 8.42 -7.62 -10.65
CA TYR A 88 9.30 -6.76 -9.86
C TYR A 88 9.51 -7.33 -8.44
N PRO A 89 10.34 -8.37 -8.27
CA PRO A 89 10.51 -9.05 -6.98
C PRO A 89 11.03 -8.17 -5.86
N TYR A 90 11.70 -7.04 -6.17
CA TYR A 90 12.17 -6.07 -5.18
C TYR A 90 11.06 -5.22 -4.56
N VAL A 91 9.91 -5.09 -5.24
CA VAL A 91 8.78 -4.31 -4.73
C VAL A 91 8.03 -5.11 -3.68
N LYS A 92 7.65 -4.43 -2.60
CA LYS A 92 6.75 -4.98 -1.60
C LYS A 92 5.32 -4.69 -2.03
N VAL A 93 4.46 -5.72 -2.05
CA VAL A 93 3.07 -5.59 -2.50
C VAL A 93 2.14 -6.13 -1.42
N ALA A 94 1.15 -5.35 -1.02
CA ALA A 94 0.09 -5.72 -0.11
C ALA A 94 -1.28 -5.42 -0.73
N ILE A 95 -2.30 -6.14 -0.27
CA ILE A 95 -3.69 -5.88 -0.60
C ILE A 95 -4.42 -5.70 0.73
N LEU A 96 -5.13 -4.59 0.85
CA LEU A 96 -5.98 -4.27 2.00
C LEU A 96 -7.40 -4.16 1.48
N THR A 97 -8.17 -5.23 1.60
CA THR A 97 -9.60 -5.16 1.27
C THR A 97 -10.46 -4.79 2.48
N GLY A 98 -9.90 -4.73 3.70
CA GLY A 98 -10.62 -4.43 4.95
C GLY A 98 -11.25 -3.02 5.04
N LEU A 99 -11.04 -2.15 4.05
CA LEU A 99 -11.87 -0.95 3.86
C LEU A 99 -13.27 -1.28 3.30
N ILE A 100 -13.48 -2.54 2.96
CA ILE A 100 -14.67 -3.09 2.33
C ILE A 100 -14.98 -4.36 3.15
N PRO A 101 -16.24 -4.64 3.52
CA PRO A 101 -16.62 -5.58 4.60
C PRO A 101 -16.21 -7.07 4.49
N ASP A 102 -15.29 -7.43 3.59
CA ASP A 102 -14.59 -8.71 3.57
C ASP A 102 -13.12 -8.45 4.01
N ASP A 103 -12.88 -8.53 5.31
CA ASP A 103 -11.58 -8.33 5.95
C ASP A 103 -10.54 -9.35 5.44
N GLU A 104 -9.73 -8.98 4.46
CA GLU A 104 -8.58 -9.79 4.04
C GLU A 104 -7.35 -8.92 3.79
N ILE A 105 -6.28 -9.19 4.53
CA ILE A 105 -4.94 -8.65 4.26
C ILE A 105 -4.15 -9.76 3.58
N ILE A 106 -3.98 -9.67 2.26
CA ILE A 106 -3.20 -10.65 1.51
C ILE A 106 -1.77 -10.14 1.33
N TRP A 107 -0.86 -10.76 2.09
CA TRP A 107 0.58 -10.61 1.88
C TRP A 107 1.03 -11.52 0.73
N VAL A 108 1.55 -10.92 -0.35
CA VAL A 108 1.96 -11.67 -1.54
C VAL A 108 3.32 -12.38 -1.35
N SER A 109 3.95 -12.32 -0.17
CA SER A 109 5.16 -13.08 0.16
C SER A 109 5.37 -13.28 1.68
N LYS A 110 5.92 -14.44 2.06
CA LYS A 110 6.25 -14.84 3.44
C LYS A 110 7.55 -14.25 4.00
N ALA A 111 8.41 -13.63 3.18
CA ALA A 111 9.75 -13.16 3.59
C ALA A 111 9.74 -11.79 4.29
N TRP A 112 8.70 -11.50 5.07
CA TRP A 112 8.54 -10.22 5.77
C TRP A 112 8.81 -10.40 7.27
N GLN A 113 9.98 -9.93 7.70
CA GLN A 113 10.26 -9.55 9.08
C GLN A 113 10.58 -8.06 9.08
N LEU A 114 9.53 -7.24 9.10
CA LEU A 114 9.59 -5.87 9.56
C LEU A 114 8.40 -5.73 10.50
N GLU A 115 8.65 -5.99 11.79
CA GLU A 115 7.66 -5.90 12.87
C GLU A 115 6.84 -4.62 12.75
N THR A 116 7.49 -3.51 12.36
CA THR A 116 6.85 -2.20 12.16
C THR A 116 5.66 -2.22 11.20
N ILE A 117 5.74 -2.83 10.02
CA ILE A 117 4.61 -2.75 9.06
C ILE A 117 3.53 -3.79 9.38
N ARG A 118 3.92 -4.94 9.94
CA ARG A 118 2.96 -5.89 10.49
C ARG A 118 2.16 -5.25 11.63
N ASP A 119 2.80 -4.51 12.53
CA ASP A 119 2.15 -3.80 13.62
C ASP A 119 1.29 -2.63 13.14
N ILE A 120 1.69 -1.95 12.04
CA ILE A 120 0.89 -0.89 11.42
C ILE A 120 -0.40 -1.44 10.77
N PHE A 121 -0.40 -2.66 10.24
CA PHE A 121 -1.57 -3.25 9.57
C PHE A 121 -2.40 -4.20 10.43
N ILE A 122 -1.86 -4.72 11.55
CA ILE A 122 -2.59 -5.63 12.46
C ILE A 122 -3.21 -4.89 13.66
N ASN A 123 -2.73 -3.70 14.02
CA ASN A 123 -3.27 -2.92 15.13
C ASN A 123 -4.22 -1.78 14.70
N PHE A 124 -4.77 -1.85 13.49
CA PHE A 124 -5.94 -1.08 13.05
C PHE A 124 -7.13 -2.02 12.90
#